data_AF-A0A963L9T5-F1
#
_entry.id   AF-A0A963L9T5-F1
#
_cell.length_a   1.000
_cell.length_b   1.000
_cell.length_c   1.000
_cell.angle_alpha   90.00
_cell.angle_beta   90.00
_cell.angle_gamma   90.00
#
_symmetry.space_group_name_H-M   'P 1'
#
loop_
_entity.id
_entity.type
_entity.pdbx_description
1 polymer ?
#
loop_
_entity_poly.entity_id
_entity_poly.type
_entity_poly.pdbx_seq_one_letter_code
_entity_poly.pdbx_strand_id
1 'polypeptide(L)'
;AFQRQALRALIERFAPQPGEGPSEAALDGMGYRFDVFATAADGLRVRGEMTAEGHPGYRSTPEMLIAAAAGLAKGTLGRTPHVGIVTPASGLGIETADALHAAGVRFSLV
;
A
#
# COMPACT_ATOMS: atom_id res chain seq x y z
N ALA A 1 -25.34 3.83 -30.93
CA ALA A 1 -25.31 2.37 -30.66
C ALA A 1 -24.10 1.70 -31.32
N PHE A 2 -23.93 1.82 -32.65
CA PHE A 2 -22.84 1.21 -33.44
C PHE A 2 -21.42 1.49 -32.95
N GLN A 3 -21.09 2.75 -32.62
CA GLN A 3 -19.73 3.11 -32.16
C GLN A 3 -19.34 2.45 -30.81
N ARG A 4 -20.31 2.13 -29.94
CA ARG A 4 -20.03 1.42 -28.69
C ARG A 4 -19.76 -0.07 -28.91
N GLN A 5 -20.38 -0.68 -29.92
CA GLN A 5 -20.12 -2.09 -30.30
C GLN A 5 -18.75 -2.25 -30.95
N ALA A 6 -18.36 -1.34 -31.84
CA ALA A 6 -17.03 -1.36 -32.45
C ALA A 6 -15.92 -1.15 -31.40
N LEU A 7 -16.11 -0.19 -30.48
CA LEU A 7 -15.18 0.03 -29.36
C LEU A 7 -15.08 -1.19 -28.44
N ARG A 8 -16.21 -1.82 -28.12
CA ARG A 8 -16.24 -3.05 -27.32
C ARG A 8 -15.48 -4.19 -27.99
N ALA A 9 -15.71 -4.45 -29.27
CA ALA A 9 -15.03 -5.52 -30.01
C ALA A 9 -13.51 -5.28 -30.09
N LEU A 10 -13.10 -4.01 -30.18
CA LEU A 10 -11.69 -3.63 -30.12
C LEU A 10 -11.10 -3.91 -28.73
N ILE A 11 -11.78 -3.49 -27.67
CA ILE A 11 -11.34 -3.73 -26.28
C ILE A 11 -11.26 -5.23 -25.99
N GLU A 12 -12.27 -6.03 -26.35
CA GLU A 12 -12.27 -7.48 -26.14
C GLU A 12 -11.14 -8.19 -26.89
N ARG A 13 -10.63 -7.61 -27.99
CA ARG A 13 -9.54 -8.19 -28.78
C ARG A 13 -8.14 -7.83 -28.31
N PHE A 14 -7.98 -6.71 -27.60
CA PHE A 14 -6.67 -6.22 -27.14
C PHE A 14 -6.53 -6.18 -25.61
N ALA A 15 -7.62 -6.29 -24.87
CA ALA A 15 -7.55 -6.41 -23.42
C ALA A 15 -6.91 -7.75 -23.02
N PRO A 16 -6.22 -7.81 -21.88
CA PRO A 16 -5.73 -9.07 -21.33
C PRO A 16 -6.90 -10.05 -21.18
N GLN A 17 -6.68 -11.31 -21.56
CA GLN A 17 -7.65 -12.34 -21.32
C GLN A 17 -7.81 -12.57 -19.80
N PRO A 18 -8.99 -13.01 -19.34
CA PRO A 18 -9.16 -13.41 -17.96
C PRO A 18 -8.06 -14.40 -17.53
N GLY A 19 -7.32 -14.05 -16.48
CA GLY A 19 -6.20 -14.84 -15.96
C GLY A 19 -4.82 -14.49 -16.51
N GLU A 20 -4.70 -13.66 -17.56
CA GLU A 20 -3.38 -13.24 -18.07
C GLU A 20 -2.68 -12.23 -17.15
N GLY A 21 -3.44 -11.34 -16.49
CA GLY A 21 -2.91 -10.36 -15.54
C GLY A 21 -1.81 -9.45 -16.11
N PRO A 22 -1.34 -8.47 -15.33
CA PRO A 22 -0.11 -7.74 -15.67
C PRO A 22 1.11 -8.66 -15.49
N SER A 23 2.16 -8.44 -16.29
CA SER A 23 3.44 -9.14 -16.11
C SER A 23 4.10 -8.75 -14.79
N GLU A 24 4.99 -9.61 -14.28
CA GLU A 24 5.76 -9.30 -13.07
C GLU A 24 6.52 -7.98 -13.19
N ALA A 25 7.19 -7.74 -14.33
CA ALA A 25 7.88 -6.48 -14.58
C ALA A 25 6.94 -5.26 -14.55
N ALA A 26 5.70 -5.40 -15.00
CA ALA A 26 4.70 -4.33 -14.92
C ALA A 26 4.24 -4.11 -13.47
N LEU A 27 4.15 -5.17 -12.68
CA LEU A 27 3.80 -5.07 -11.26
C LEU A 27 4.92 -4.43 -10.44
N ASP A 28 6.16 -4.83 -10.70
CA ASP A 28 7.34 -4.41 -9.94
C ASP A 28 7.79 -3.00 -10.34
N GLY A 29 7.57 -2.61 -11.60
CA GLY A 29 7.91 -1.28 -12.12
C GLY A 29 6.95 -0.15 -11.73
N MET A 30 5.92 -0.44 -10.93
CA MET A 30 4.98 0.56 -10.41
C MET A 30 5.31 0.94 -8.98
N GLY A 31 4.75 2.06 -8.53
CA GLY A 31 4.83 2.51 -7.15
C GLY A 31 3.87 3.67 -6.92
N TYR A 32 3.77 4.11 -5.68
CA TYR A 32 2.91 5.24 -5.32
C TYR A 32 3.51 6.07 -4.20
N ARG A 33 3.01 7.30 -4.08
CA ARG A 33 3.50 8.29 -3.13
C ARG A 33 2.32 9.02 -2.51
N PHE A 34 2.37 9.21 -1.19
CA PHE A 34 1.45 10.07 -0.46
C PHE A 34 2.23 11.22 0.18
N ASP A 35 1.71 12.44 -0.02
CA ASP A 35 2.13 13.61 0.73
C ASP A 35 1.21 13.79 1.95
N VAL A 36 1.81 13.90 3.13
CA VAL A 36 1.10 14.10 4.40
C VAL A 36 1.43 15.50 4.89
N PHE A 37 0.42 16.31 5.17
CA PHE A 37 0.59 17.65 5.72
C PHE A 37 0.03 17.68 7.13
N ALA A 38 0.80 18.17 8.09
CA ALA A 38 0.36 18.32 9.47
C ALA A 38 0.77 19.66 10.05
N THR A 39 -0.02 20.12 11.02
CA THR A 39 0.27 21.29 11.83
C THR A 39 0.30 20.84 13.28
N ALA A 40 1.44 21.05 13.95
CA ALA A 40 1.61 20.74 15.36
C ALA A 40 0.87 21.76 16.24
N ALA A 41 0.72 21.43 17.52
CA ALA A 41 -0.04 22.24 18.48
C ALA A 41 0.55 23.65 18.69
N ASP A 42 1.86 23.81 18.49
CA ASP A 42 2.57 25.10 18.55
C ASP A 42 2.54 25.89 17.22
N GLY A 43 1.86 25.36 16.20
CA GLY A 43 1.73 25.98 14.88
C GLY A 43 2.81 25.57 13.88
N LEU A 44 3.78 24.73 14.26
CA LEU A 44 4.78 24.20 13.31
C LEU A 44 4.09 23.41 12.20
N ARG A 45 4.34 23.76 10.94
CA ARG A 45 3.86 23.02 9.77
C ARG A 45 4.92 22.04 9.31
N VAL A 46 4.54 20.78 9.15
CA VAL A 46 5.41 19.71 8.66
C VAL A 46 4.81 19.04 7.43
N ARG A 47 5.67 18.61 6.52
CA ARG A 47 5.31 17.73 5.42
C ARG A 47 6.01 16.40 5.61
N GLY A 48 5.25 15.32 5.61
CA GLY A 48 5.75 13.96 5.50
C GLY A 48 5.53 13.43 4.09
N GLU A 49 6.35 12.48 3.71
CA GLU A 49 6.19 11.70 2.50
C GLU A 49 6.19 10.21 2.84
N MET A 50 5.28 9.47 2.21
CA MET A 50 5.27 8.02 2.18
C MET A 50 5.43 7.56 0.74
N THR A 51 6.44 6.72 0.46
CA THR A 51 6.64 6.08 -0.84
C THR A 51 6.48 4.58 -0.71
N ALA A 52 6.01 3.92 -1.76
CA ALA A 52 5.86 2.48 -1.81
C ALA A 52 6.28 1.92 -3.16
N GLU A 53 7.04 0.84 -3.12
CA GLU A 53 7.50 0.06 -4.28
C GLU A 53 6.45 -1.01 -4.64
N GLY A 54 6.27 -1.26 -5.93
CA GLY A 54 5.33 -2.25 -6.45
C GLY A 54 3.89 -1.76 -6.61
N HIS A 55 3.15 -2.45 -7.48
CA HIS A 55 1.75 -2.19 -7.75
C HIS A 55 0.90 -2.25 -6.47
N PRO A 56 0.05 -1.24 -6.19
CA PRO A 56 -0.68 -1.14 -4.93
C PRO A 56 -1.59 -2.34 -4.66
N GLY A 57 -2.25 -2.87 -5.69
CA GLY A 57 -3.22 -3.98 -5.55
C GLY A 57 -2.63 -5.39 -5.54
N TYR A 58 -1.40 -5.60 -6.02
CA TYR A 58 -0.86 -6.95 -6.29
C TYR A 58 0.52 -7.20 -5.69
N ARG A 59 1.26 -6.15 -5.32
CA ARG A 59 2.57 -6.25 -4.67
C ARG A 59 2.57 -5.57 -3.31
N SER A 60 2.50 -4.24 -3.29
CA SER A 60 2.66 -3.46 -2.06
C SER A 60 1.65 -3.85 -0.97
N THR A 61 0.34 -3.77 -1.23
CA THR A 61 -0.66 -4.07 -0.17
C THR A 61 -0.55 -5.51 0.35
N PRO A 62 -0.43 -6.56 -0.49
CA PRO A 62 -0.15 -7.91 -0.01
C PRO A 62 1.11 -8.02 0.86
N GLU A 63 2.22 -7.36 0.49
CA GLU A 63 3.45 -7.38 1.27
C GLU A 63 3.30 -6.65 2.62
N MET A 64 2.58 -5.53 2.65
CA MET A 64 2.22 -4.85 3.91
C MET A 64 1.42 -5.77 4.84
N LEU A 65 0.46 -6.53 4.30
CA LEU A 65 -0.34 -7.49 5.07
C LEU A 65 0.51 -8.63 5.62
N ILE A 66 1.42 -9.18 4.79
CA ILE A 66 2.35 -10.24 5.22
C ILE A 66 3.29 -9.74 6.31
N ALA A 67 3.84 -8.52 6.16
CA ALA A 67 4.71 -7.91 7.17
C ALA A 67 3.97 -7.74 8.52
N ALA A 68 2.73 -7.24 8.49
CA ALA A 68 1.91 -7.12 9.69
C ALA A 68 1.61 -8.49 10.32
N ALA A 69 1.17 -9.46 9.53
CA ALA A 69 0.86 -10.81 10.00
C ALA A 69 2.09 -11.53 10.59
N ALA A 70 3.24 -11.44 9.91
CA ALA A 70 4.49 -12.01 10.40
C ALA A 70 4.97 -11.35 11.68
N GLY A 71 4.83 -10.02 11.78
CA GLY A 71 5.19 -9.27 12.98
C GLY A 71 4.31 -9.63 14.18
N LEU A 72 3.00 -9.79 13.98
CA LEU A 72 2.09 -10.29 15.00
C LEU A 72 2.44 -11.73 15.43
N ALA A 73 2.65 -12.63 14.47
CA ALA A 73 2.98 -14.03 14.75
C ALA A 73 4.31 -14.19 15.50
N LYS A 74 5.28 -13.30 15.26
CA LYS A 74 6.56 -13.25 15.97
C LYS A 74 6.53 -12.45 17.28
N GLY A 75 5.40 -11.80 17.59
CA GLY A 75 5.26 -10.92 18.76
C GLY A 75 6.10 -9.64 18.68
N THR A 76 6.55 -9.23 17.49
CA THR A 76 7.30 -7.99 17.29
C THR A 76 6.39 -6.78 17.06
N LEU A 77 5.14 -7.02 16.64
CA LEU A 77 4.07 -6.03 16.51
C LEU A 77 2.91 -6.37 17.46
N GLY A 78 1.99 -5.43 17.66
CA GLY A 78 0.78 -5.68 18.46
C GLY A 78 0.99 -5.53 19.97
N ARG A 79 2.11 -4.95 20.40
CA ARG A 79 2.49 -4.78 21.81
C ARG A 79 1.85 -3.53 22.45
N THR A 80 0.72 -3.08 21.91
CA THR A 80 0.00 -1.89 22.34
C THR A 80 -0.96 -2.24 23.49
N PRO A 81 -1.41 -1.25 24.29
CA PRO A 81 -2.41 -1.50 25.33
C PRO A 81 -3.85 -1.65 24.78
N HIS A 82 -4.05 -1.47 23.46
CA HIS A 82 -5.37 -1.49 22.85
C HIS A 82 -5.81 -2.92 22.52
N VAL A 83 -7.05 -3.27 22.91
CA VAL A 83 -7.60 -4.62 22.76
C VAL A 83 -8.98 -4.59 22.09
N GLY A 84 -9.37 -5.69 21.46
CA GLY A 84 -10.64 -5.82 20.73
C GLY A 84 -10.48 -5.63 19.22
N ILE A 85 -11.50 -5.06 18.56
CA ILE A 85 -11.45 -4.72 17.13
C ILE A 85 -10.85 -3.33 17.00
N VAL A 86 -9.54 -3.28 16.77
CA VAL A 86 -8.76 -2.03 16.69
C VAL A 86 -8.29 -1.79 15.27
N THR A 87 -8.09 -0.51 14.91
CA THR A 87 -7.49 -0.16 13.62
C THR A 87 -6.00 -0.54 13.61
N PRO A 88 -5.38 -0.77 12.44
CA PRO A 88 -3.95 -1.04 12.36
C PRO A 88 -3.09 0.03 13.06
N ALA A 89 -3.48 1.30 12.93
CA ALA A 89 -2.77 2.42 13.53
C ALA A 89 -2.72 2.36 15.07
N SER A 90 -3.81 1.92 15.71
CA SER A 90 -3.84 1.77 17.17
C SER A 90 -3.38 0.38 17.63
N GLY A 91 -3.57 -0.64 16.81
CA GLY A 91 -3.35 -2.04 17.19
C GLY A 91 -1.92 -2.52 17.00
N LEU A 92 -1.28 -2.20 15.87
CA LEU A 92 0.01 -2.79 15.50
C LEU A 92 1.21 -2.13 16.20
N GLY A 93 1.09 -0.85 16.56
CA GLY A 93 2.17 -0.07 17.18
C GLY A 93 3.06 0.66 16.17
N ILE A 94 3.92 1.53 16.69
CA ILE A 94 4.82 2.38 15.90
C ILE A 94 5.90 1.56 15.18
N GLU A 95 6.26 0.41 15.73
CA GLU A 95 7.19 -0.58 15.19
C GLU A 95 6.76 -1.11 13.81
N THR A 96 5.48 -0.92 13.46
CA THR A 96 4.95 -1.22 12.13
C THR A 96 5.65 -0.41 11.05
N ALA A 97 6.11 0.82 11.33
CA ALA A 97 6.83 1.63 10.36
C ALA A 97 8.09 0.92 9.86
N ASP A 98 8.87 0.33 10.77
CA ASP A 98 10.08 -0.43 10.44
C ASP A 98 9.75 -1.75 9.71
N ALA A 99 8.68 -2.43 10.11
CA ALA A 99 8.21 -3.64 9.42
C ALA A 99 7.78 -3.33 7.97
N LEU A 100 7.17 -2.16 7.75
CA LEU A 100 6.75 -1.70 6.43
C LEU A 100 7.93 -1.25 5.56
N HIS A 101 9.03 -0.76 6.14
CA HIS A 101 10.26 -0.50 5.38
C HIS A 101 10.81 -1.77 4.72
N ALA A 102 10.74 -2.90 5.42
CA ALA A 102 11.13 -4.20 4.87
C ALA A 102 10.17 -4.69 3.76
N ALA A 103 8.95 -4.14 3.70
CA ALA A 103 7.94 -4.39 2.66
C ALA A 103 7.92 -3.32 1.56
N GLY A 104 9.01 -2.56 1.40
CA GLY A 104 9.15 -1.58 0.33
C GLY A 104 8.35 -0.27 0.53
N VAL A 105 7.80 -0.04 1.73
CA VAL A 105 7.09 1.20 2.08
C VAL A 105 7.97 2.07 2.98
N ARG A 106 8.31 3.29 2.54
CA ARG A 106 9.22 4.19 3.26
C ARG A 106 8.51 5.44 3.72
N PHE A 107 8.96 6.00 4.84
CA PHE A 107 8.43 7.23 5.44
C PHE A 107 9.56 8.23 5.64
N SER A 108 9.33 9.51 5.32
CA SER A 108 10.31 10.58 5.54
C SER A 108 9.62 11.90 5.87
N LEU A 109 10.36 12.81 6.52
CA LEU A 109 9.97 14.21 6.68
C LEU A 109 10.66 15.03 5.58
N VAL A 110 9.94 16.03 5.06
CA VAL A 110 10.35 16.92 3.97
C VAL A 110 10.39 18.36 4.46
#